data_AF-A0A2U2B3C3-F1
#
_entry.id   AF-A0A2U2B3C3-F1
#
_cell.length_a   1.000
_cell.length_b   1.000
_cell.length_c   1.000
_cell.angle_alpha   90.00
_cell.angle_beta   90.00
_cell.angle_gamma   90.00
#
_symmetry.space_group_name_H-M   'P 1'
#
loop_
_entity.id
_entity.type
_entity.pdbx_description
1 polymer ?
#
loop_
_entity_poly.entity_id
_entity_poly.type
_entity_poly.pdbx_seq_one_letter_code
_entity_poly.pdbx_strand_id
1 'polypeptide(L)'
;MKKIFYTILAMVPLFFSCEEKETEGISRETPVPHMELLGDNPVVLIKGTEYNEAGIYAERYTADGDTIKDVEYRKLNDVNPDVAGSYKITYEVLNAEGVPFYINRDVTVADIEGYDVFELPTGVYDGIRVGRDAGGEVVITKLTTGIYSVSDLLAGYYEQYAGYGPAYGAPGVFVINEDGTITTELGYVSGWRETVEGVNITFDEATNTISYTQVMESGFSFDVKLTLQ
;
A
#
# COMPACT_ATOMS: atom_id res chain seq x y z
N MET A 1 96.75 41.70 -6.38
CA MET A 1 96.59 41.04 -7.68
C MET A 1 95.81 39.74 -7.48
N LYS A 2 94.72 39.51 -8.24
CA LYS A 2 94.11 38.19 -8.58
C LYS A 2 93.58 37.35 -7.38
N LYS A 3 92.45 36.63 -7.39
CA LYS A 3 91.47 36.17 -8.38
C LYS A 3 90.19 35.78 -7.61
N ILE A 4 89.05 35.86 -8.26
CA ILE A 4 87.75 35.33 -7.84
C ILE A 4 87.77 33.79 -7.85
N PHE A 5 87.12 33.15 -6.87
CA PHE A 5 86.45 31.86 -7.06
C PHE A 5 85.11 31.87 -6.32
N TYR A 6 84.03 31.73 -7.09
CA TYR A 6 82.67 31.58 -6.62
C TYR A 6 82.50 30.20 -5.95
N THR A 7 81.90 30.16 -4.76
CA THR A 7 81.31 28.93 -4.23
C THR A 7 79.89 29.26 -3.83
N ILE A 8 78.96 28.79 -4.67
CA ILE A 8 77.52 28.87 -4.49
C ILE A 8 77.17 28.13 -3.20
N LEU A 9 76.72 28.87 -2.19
CA LEU A 9 76.03 28.31 -1.03
C LEU A 9 74.62 27.94 -1.49
N ALA A 10 74.43 26.70 -1.91
CA ALA A 10 73.12 26.15 -2.21
C ALA A 10 72.32 26.05 -0.90
N MET A 11 71.56 27.10 -0.59
CA MET A 11 70.53 27.09 0.44
C MET A 11 69.41 26.18 -0.08
N VAL A 12 69.44 24.91 0.33
CA VAL A 12 68.34 23.97 0.10
C VAL A 12 67.18 24.41 0.98
N PRO A 13 66.04 24.87 0.43
CA PRO A 13 64.84 25.04 1.22
C PRO A 13 64.31 23.63 1.52
N LEU A 14 64.45 23.19 2.76
CA LEU A 14 63.67 22.08 3.30
C LEU A 14 62.21 22.54 3.37
N PHE A 15 61.48 22.38 2.26
CA PHE A 15 60.04 22.40 2.27
C PHE A 15 59.55 21.16 3.02
N PHE A 16 59.50 21.22 4.35
CA PHE A 16 58.58 20.39 5.10
C PHE A 16 57.18 20.91 4.78
N SER A 17 56.64 20.44 3.67
CA SER A 17 55.19 20.39 3.51
C SER A 17 54.69 19.55 4.68
N CYS A 18 54.00 20.17 5.64
CA CYS A 18 53.16 19.39 6.55
C CYS A 18 52.18 18.63 5.67
N GLU A 19 52.43 17.34 5.46
CA GLU A 19 51.43 16.44 4.92
C GLU A 19 50.50 16.10 6.09
N GLU A 20 49.64 17.05 6.45
CA GLU A 20 48.51 16.78 7.33
C GLU A 20 47.28 16.70 6.46
N LYS A 21 47.14 15.55 5.78
CA LYS A 21 45.83 15.08 5.33
C LYS A 21 45.10 14.37 6.49
N GLU A 22 45.25 14.88 7.71
CA GLU A 22 44.60 14.36 8.93
C GLU A 22 43.07 14.38 8.82
N THR A 23 42.52 15.12 7.85
CA THR A 23 41.08 15.29 7.64
C THR A 23 40.55 14.69 6.34
N GLU A 24 41.38 14.05 5.51
CA GLU A 24 40.91 13.44 4.27
C GLU A 24 40.37 12.03 4.57
N GLY A 25 39.12 11.74 4.21
CA GLY A 25 38.51 10.41 4.40
C GLY A 25 37.89 10.12 5.77
N ILE A 26 37.81 11.10 6.69
CA ILE A 26 37.07 10.93 7.97
C ILE A 26 35.55 10.87 7.79
N SER A 27 35.02 11.37 6.67
CA SER A 27 33.60 11.25 6.33
C SER A 27 33.41 10.08 5.37
N ARG A 28 32.60 9.09 5.76
CA ARG A 28 32.07 8.09 4.82
C ARG A 28 30.55 8.14 4.81
N GLU A 29 29.97 7.81 3.66
CA GLU A 29 28.54 7.61 3.53
C GLU A 29 28.12 6.37 4.33
N THR A 30 27.07 6.50 5.13
CA THR A 30 26.46 5.38 5.84
C THR A 30 25.58 4.60 4.85
N PRO A 31 25.85 3.32 4.55
CA PRO A 31 25.06 2.56 3.59
C PRO A 31 23.60 2.47 4.04
N VAL A 32 22.68 2.92 3.18
CA VAL A 32 21.23 2.88 3.42
C VAL A 32 20.69 1.52 2.97
N PRO A 33 19.92 0.80 3.80
CA PRO A 33 19.29 -0.45 3.39
C PRO A 33 18.18 -0.18 2.35
N HIS A 34 17.94 -1.16 1.48
CA HIS A 34 16.74 -1.17 0.65
C HIS A 34 15.59 -1.79 1.46
N MET A 35 14.45 -1.10 1.52
CA MET A 35 13.28 -1.52 2.29
C MET A 35 12.02 -1.35 1.43
N GLU A 36 11.17 -2.36 1.39
CA GLU A 36 9.93 -2.37 0.63
C GLU A 36 8.79 -2.94 1.47
N LEU A 37 7.64 -2.25 1.49
CA LEU A 37 6.43 -2.76 2.14
C LEU A 37 5.84 -3.89 1.29
N LEU A 38 5.52 -5.03 1.91
CA LEU A 38 4.82 -6.12 1.23
C LEU A 38 3.32 -5.93 1.40
N GLY A 39 2.54 -5.87 0.31
CA GLY A 39 1.10 -5.62 0.37
C GLY A 39 0.74 -4.13 0.48
N ASP A 40 -0.55 -3.84 0.67
CA ASP A 40 -1.10 -2.50 0.48
C ASP A 40 -0.54 -1.44 1.46
N ASN A 41 -0.50 -0.20 0.97
CA ASN A 41 -0.24 0.99 1.76
C ASN A 41 -0.86 2.22 1.07
N PRO A 42 -1.85 2.90 1.67
CA PRO A 42 -2.42 2.63 3.00
C PRO A 42 -3.29 1.36 3.03
N VAL A 43 -3.49 0.80 4.22
CA VAL A 43 -4.47 -0.27 4.49
C VAL A 43 -5.71 0.32 5.14
N VAL A 44 -6.90 -0.12 4.72
CA VAL A 44 -8.16 0.19 5.42
C VAL A 44 -8.76 -1.10 5.96
N LEU A 45 -9.11 -1.10 7.24
CA LEU A 45 -9.65 -2.22 7.99
C LEU A 45 -11.02 -1.82 8.57
N ILE A 46 -11.96 -2.75 8.63
CA ILE A 46 -13.22 -2.55 9.37
C ILE A 46 -12.99 -2.87 10.84
N LYS A 47 -13.49 -2.01 11.74
CA LYS A 47 -13.40 -2.21 13.19
C LYS A 47 -13.86 -3.62 13.59
N GLY A 48 -13.05 -4.31 14.38
CA GLY A 48 -13.32 -5.66 14.87
C GLY A 48 -12.98 -6.81 13.90
N THR A 49 -12.47 -6.52 12.70
CA THR A 49 -11.96 -7.55 11.79
C THR A 49 -10.49 -7.88 12.04
N GLU A 50 -10.06 -9.09 11.71
CA GLU A 50 -8.66 -9.50 11.88
C GLU A 50 -7.73 -8.72 10.95
N TYR A 51 -6.62 -8.21 11.48
CA TYR A 51 -5.58 -7.56 10.70
C TYR A 51 -4.35 -8.46 10.57
N ASN A 52 -4.14 -8.97 9.35
CA ASN A 52 -2.97 -9.76 8.98
C ASN A 52 -1.89 -8.86 8.38
N GLU A 53 -0.82 -8.66 9.12
CA GLU A 53 0.29 -7.82 8.69
C GLU A 53 1.19 -8.56 7.69
N ALA A 54 1.32 -8.01 6.48
CA ALA A 54 2.11 -8.55 5.38
C ALA A 54 3.63 -8.27 5.54
N GLY A 55 4.01 -7.33 6.41
CA GLY A 55 5.41 -7.07 6.74
C GLY A 55 6.16 -6.30 5.66
N ILE A 56 7.48 -6.46 5.64
CA ILE A 56 8.40 -5.79 4.71
C ILE A 56 9.45 -6.75 4.14
N TYR A 57 10.01 -6.40 2.99
CA TYR A 57 11.26 -6.92 2.47
C TYR A 57 12.40 -5.94 2.78
N ALA A 58 13.58 -6.46 3.10
CA ALA A 58 14.74 -5.63 3.41
C ALA A 58 16.06 -6.25 2.93
N GLU A 59 16.94 -5.42 2.37
CA GLU A 59 18.33 -5.73 2.04
C GLU A 59 19.26 -4.70 2.69
N ARG A 60 20.46 -5.12 3.12
CA ARG A 60 21.50 -4.20 3.59
C ARG A 60 22.80 -4.39 2.82
N TYR A 61 23.58 -3.31 2.74
CA TYR A 61 24.86 -3.27 2.03
C TYR A 61 26.02 -3.16 3.03
N THR A 62 27.07 -3.95 2.82
CA THR A 62 28.33 -3.84 3.59
C THR A 62 29.21 -2.73 3.03
N ALA A 63 30.20 -2.28 3.81
CA ALA A 63 31.18 -1.31 3.33
C ALA A 63 32.02 -1.84 2.16
N ASP A 64 32.13 -3.17 2.04
CA ASP A 64 32.87 -3.85 0.96
C ASP A 64 32.02 -4.06 -0.31
N GLY A 65 30.75 -3.63 -0.28
CA GLY A 65 29.83 -3.68 -1.43
C GLY A 65 29.01 -4.98 -1.54
N ASP A 66 29.04 -5.84 -0.52
CA ASP A 66 28.20 -7.03 -0.48
C ASP A 66 26.75 -6.69 -0.13
N THR A 67 25.80 -7.40 -0.74
CA THR A 67 24.37 -7.30 -0.41
C THR A 67 23.94 -8.50 0.42
N ILE A 68 23.34 -8.23 1.58
CA ILE A 68 22.68 -9.23 2.42
C ILE A 68 21.17 -9.02 2.27
N LYS A 69 20.49 -10.04 1.77
CA LYS A 69 19.03 -10.04 1.54
C LYS A 69 18.29 -10.63 2.73
N ASP A 70 16.96 -10.46 2.74
CA ASP A 70 16.05 -11.00 3.77
C ASP A 70 16.50 -10.65 5.18
N VAL A 71 16.90 -9.39 5.37
CA VAL A 71 17.41 -8.90 6.65
C VAL A 71 16.27 -8.87 7.67
N GLU A 72 16.54 -9.34 8.89
CA GLU A 72 15.61 -9.22 9.99
C GLU A 72 15.25 -7.75 10.27
N TYR A 73 13.97 -7.51 10.51
CA TYR A 73 13.44 -6.21 10.88
C TYR A 73 12.67 -6.29 12.19
N ARG A 74 12.49 -5.14 12.83
CA ARG A 74 11.66 -5.00 14.03
C ARG A 74 10.43 -4.19 13.69
N LYS A 75 9.25 -4.70 14.04
CA LYS A 75 8.01 -3.92 14.08
C LYS A 75 7.94 -3.21 15.43
N LEU A 76 7.89 -1.87 15.43
CA LEU A 76 8.00 -1.07 16.65
C LEU A 76 6.67 -0.86 17.37
N ASN A 77 5.55 -1.05 16.67
CA ASN A 77 4.23 -0.83 17.21
C ASN A 77 3.18 -1.68 16.48
N ASP A 78 2.06 -1.90 17.14
CA ASP A 78 0.94 -2.69 16.63
C ASP A 78 -0.27 -1.81 16.31
N VAL A 79 -1.24 -2.41 15.63
CA VAL A 79 -2.58 -1.84 15.37
C VAL A 79 -3.58 -2.56 16.26
N ASN A 80 -4.46 -1.80 16.91
CA ASN A 80 -5.60 -2.38 17.61
C ASN A 80 -6.81 -2.34 16.65
N PRO A 81 -7.26 -3.50 16.10
CA PRO A 81 -8.35 -3.52 15.15
C PRO A 81 -9.72 -3.21 15.78
N ASP A 82 -9.84 -3.25 17.11
CA ASP A 82 -11.11 -3.01 17.82
C ASP A 82 -11.37 -1.52 18.09
N VAL A 83 -10.40 -0.65 17.79
CA VAL A 83 -10.49 0.78 18.06
C VAL A 83 -10.35 1.54 16.74
N ALA A 84 -11.40 2.28 16.37
CA ALA A 84 -11.38 3.10 15.17
C ALA A 84 -10.33 4.21 15.27
N GLY A 85 -9.67 4.50 14.16
CA GLY A 85 -8.64 5.54 14.08
C GLY A 85 -7.55 5.26 13.06
N SER A 86 -6.63 6.21 12.94
CA SER A 86 -5.45 6.08 12.09
C SER A 86 -4.25 5.63 12.91
N TYR A 87 -3.61 4.57 12.42
CA TYR A 87 -2.42 3.96 12.97
C TYR A 87 -1.29 4.05 11.97
N LYS A 88 -0.06 4.03 12.47
CA LYS A 88 1.15 3.99 11.67
C LYS A 88 2.04 2.90 12.19
N ILE A 89 2.25 1.83 11.43
CA ILE A 89 3.17 0.75 11.79
C ILE A 89 4.56 1.14 11.31
N THR A 90 5.51 1.25 12.24
CA THR A 90 6.91 1.57 11.94
C THR A 90 7.76 0.30 11.98
N TYR A 91 8.47 0.07 10.90
CA TYR A 91 9.48 -0.98 10.79
C TYR A 91 10.87 -0.38 10.94
N GLU A 92 11.74 -1.07 11.66
CA GLU A 92 13.15 -0.74 11.84
C GLU A 92 14.02 -1.83 11.21
N VAL A 93 14.94 -1.42 10.34
CA VAL A 93 16.00 -2.27 9.79
C VAL A 93 17.35 -1.65 10.16
N LEU A 94 18.26 -2.45 10.69
CA LEU A 94 19.64 -2.03 10.93
C LEU A 94 20.47 -2.26 9.67
N ASN A 95 21.21 -1.23 9.25
CA ASN A 95 22.22 -1.41 8.21
C ASN A 95 23.43 -2.23 8.73
N ALA A 96 24.43 -2.47 7.89
CA ALA A 96 25.60 -3.26 8.26
C ALA A 96 26.44 -2.64 9.41
N GLU A 97 26.23 -1.35 9.71
CA GLU A 97 26.94 -0.59 10.75
C GLU A 97 26.11 -0.48 12.05
N GLY A 98 24.93 -1.08 12.09
CA GLY A 98 24.02 -1.01 13.24
C GLY A 98 23.21 0.30 13.33
N VAL A 99 23.20 1.11 12.28
CA VAL A 99 22.39 2.33 12.20
C VAL A 99 20.96 1.97 11.78
N PRO A 100 19.92 2.43 12.50
CA PRO A 100 18.53 2.11 12.20
C PRO A 100 17.96 2.97 11.08
N PHE A 101 17.16 2.34 10.21
CA PHE A 101 16.37 2.95 9.16
C PHE A 101 14.91 2.51 9.28
N TYR A 102 14.00 3.36 8.83
CA TYR A 102 12.57 3.17 9.06
C TYR A 102 11.74 3.28 7.79
N ILE A 103 10.72 2.42 7.68
CA ILE A 103 9.62 2.54 6.72
C ILE A 103 8.29 2.40 7.48
N ASN A 104 7.24 3.05 6.98
CA ASN A 104 5.96 3.11 7.66
C ASN A 104 4.83 2.59 6.77
N ARG A 105 3.92 1.80 7.36
CA ARG A 105 2.61 1.48 6.79
C ARG A 105 1.54 2.28 7.51
N ASP A 106 0.69 2.97 6.74
CA ASP A 106 -0.47 3.68 7.26
C ASP A 106 -1.67 2.72 7.27
N VAL A 107 -2.34 2.63 8.42
CA VAL A 107 -3.52 1.75 8.60
C VAL A 107 -4.67 2.58 9.17
N THR A 108 -5.82 2.53 8.52
CA THR A 108 -7.05 3.17 9.02
C THR A 108 -8.02 2.09 9.46
N VAL A 109 -8.41 2.10 10.73
CA VAL A 109 -9.52 1.30 11.25
C VAL A 109 -10.79 2.13 11.13
N ALA A 110 -11.63 1.77 10.17
CA ALA A 110 -12.89 2.44 9.86
C ALA A 110 -13.99 2.00 10.82
N ASP A 111 -14.72 2.98 11.36
CA ASP A 111 -15.90 2.75 12.18
C ASP A 111 -17.14 2.65 11.28
N ILE A 112 -17.42 1.43 10.81
CA ILE A 112 -18.58 1.12 9.99
C ILE A 112 -19.40 0.09 10.74
N GLU A 113 -20.69 0.36 10.90
CA GLU A 113 -21.63 -0.54 11.57
C GLU A 113 -22.56 -1.17 10.53
N GLY A 114 -22.67 -2.49 10.58
CA GLY A 114 -23.62 -3.27 9.80
C GLY A 114 -24.54 -4.08 10.70
N TYR A 115 -25.65 -4.57 10.14
CA TYR A 115 -26.69 -5.30 10.85
C TYR A 115 -26.96 -6.64 10.15
N ASP A 116 -27.11 -7.72 10.92
CA ASP A 116 -27.47 -9.04 10.40
C ASP A 116 -29.01 -9.13 10.18
N VAL A 117 -29.54 -8.30 9.27
CA VAL A 117 -30.97 -8.32 8.87
C VAL A 117 -31.24 -9.48 7.90
N PHE A 118 -30.31 -9.71 6.98
CA PHE A 118 -30.24 -10.85 6.07
C PHE A 118 -28.77 -11.09 5.70
N GLU A 119 -28.49 -12.16 4.95
CA GLU A 119 -27.13 -12.52 4.53
C GLU A 119 -26.98 -12.36 3.03
N LEU A 120 -25.89 -11.71 2.60
CA LEU A 120 -25.43 -11.82 1.21
C LEU A 120 -24.57 -13.08 1.06
N PRO A 121 -24.84 -13.95 0.07
CA PRO A 121 -24.00 -15.10 -0.19
C PRO A 121 -22.55 -14.67 -0.46
N THR A 122 -21.58 -15.30 0.18
CA THR A 122 -20.17 -15.08 -0.13
C THR A 122 -19.74 -15.99 -1.27
N GLY A 123 -18.89 -15.50 -2.17
CA GLY A 123 -18.39 -16.29 -3.28
C GLY A 123 -17.94 -15.45 -4.46
N VAL A 124 -17.80 -16.12 -5.60
CA VAL A 124 -17.48 -15.49 -6.88
C VAL A 124 -18.78 -15.21 -7.61
N TYR A 125 -18.95 -13.97 -8.05
CA TYR A 125 -20.08 -13.48 -8.80
C TYR A 125 -19.65 -13.20 -10.24
N ASP A 126 -20.52 -13.53 -11.19
CA ASP A 126 -20.44 -13.02 -12.56
C ASP A 126 -20.91 -11.56 -12.56
N GLY A 127 -19.96 -10.64 -12.76
CA GLY A 127 -20.20 -9.21 -12.83
C GLY A 127 -20.51 -8.76 -14.25
N ILE A 128 -21.62 -8.06 -14.43
CA ILE A 128 -22.05 -7.52 -15.71
C ILE A 128 -22.31 -6.02 -15.59
N ARG A 129 -21.64 -5.24 -16.44
CA ARG A 129 -22.03 -3.87 -16.76
C ARG A 129 -23.21 -3.91 -17.73
N VAL A 130 -24.37 -3.50 -17.23
CA VAL A 130 -25.62 -3.47 -18.01
C VAL A 130 -25.48 -2.48 -19.17
N GLY A 131 -25.98 -2.88 -20.34
CA GLY A 131 -25.86 -2.11 -21.60
C GLY A 131 -24.53 -2.30 -22.34
N ARG A 132 -23.58 -3.03 -21.73
CA ARG A 132 -22.42 -3.62 -22.42
C ARG A 132 -22.49 -5.14 -22.44
N ASP A 133 -23.28 -5.74 -21.55
CA ASP A 133 -23.48 -7.19 -21.40
C ASP A 133 -22.14 -7.93 -21.27
N ALA A 134 -21.24 -7.33 -20.50
CA ALA A 134 -19.88 -7.79 -20.28
C ALA A 134 -19.37 -7.31 -18.92
N GLY A 135 -18.41 -8.05 -18.37
CA GLY A 135 -17.70 -7.74 -17.15
C GLY A 135 -16.75 -8.87 -16.78
N GLY A 136 -16.48 -9.04 -15.50
CA GLY A 136 -15.55 -10.04 -14.98
C GLY A 136 -16.00 -10.63 -13.66
N GLU A 137 -15.12 -11.41 -13.03
CA GLU A 137 -15.40 -12.04 -11.75
C GLU A 137 -15.33 -11.03 -10.61
N VAL A 138 -16.35 -10.99 -9.77
CA VAL A 138 -16.39 -10.15 -8.57
C VAL A 138 -16.48 -11.04 -7.35
N VAL A 139 -15.57 -10.88 -6.41
CA VAL A 139 -15.54 -11.67 -5.16
C VAL A 139 -16.21 -10.89 -4.04
N ILE A 140 -17.16 -11.54 -3.37
CA ILE A 140 -17.81 -11.02 -2.17
C ILE A 140 -17.49 -11.91 -0.97
N THR A 141 -16.98 -11.31 0.10
CA THR A 141 -16.58 -12.01 1.34
C THR A 141 -17.17 -11.32 2.55
N LYS A 142 -17.76 -12.08 3.48
CA LYS A 142 -18.26 -11.53 4.74
C LYS A 142 -17.07 -11.13 5.62
N LEU A 143 -17.05 -9.88 6.07
CA LEU A 143 -16.02 -9.36 6.96
C LEU A 143 -16.45 -9.49 8.43
N THR A 144 -17.64 -9.01 8.73
CA THR A 144 -18.25 -9.05 10.06
C THR A 144 -19.78 -8.91 9.93
N THR A 145 -20.50 -8.77 11.04
CA THR A 145 -21.95 -8.60 11.07
C THR A 145 -22.42 -7.50 10.11
N GLY A 146 -23.28 -7.89 9.15
CA GLY A 146 -23.83 -7.02 8.11
C GLY A 146 -22.84 -6.34 7.16
N ILE A 147 -21.54 -6.69 7.17
CA ILE A 147 -20.52 -6.03 6.34
C ILE A 147 -19.79 -7.06 5.46
N TYR A 148 -19.73 -6.78 4.16
CA TYR A 148 -19.13 -7.66 3.15
C TYR A 148 -18.16 -6.87 2.29
N SER A 149 -16.94 -7.37 2.06
CA SER A 149 -16.05 -6.81 1.05
C SER A 149 -16.53 -7.19 -0.34
N VAL A 150 -16.41 -6.27 -1.29
CA VAL A 150 -16.62 -6.51 -2.72
C VAL A 150 -15.35 -6.13 -3.47
N SER A 151 -14.86 -7.03 -4.33
CA SER A 151 -13.58 -6.82 -5.02
C SER A 151 -13.64 -5.73 -6.09
N ASP A 152 -14.78 -5.55 -6.75
CA ASP A 152 -14.95 -4.53 -7.78
C ASP A 152 -16.42 -4.09 -7.93
N LEU A 153 -16.72 -2.86 -7.51
CA LEU A 153 -18.01 -2.21 -7.71
C LEU A 153 -18.32 -1.92 -9.19
N LEU A 154 -17.35 -2.02 -10.10
CA LEU A 154 -17.50 -1.81 -11.54
C LEU A 154 -17.74 -3.11 -12.33
N ALA A 155 -18.12 -4.18 -11.64
CA ALA A 155 -18.47 -5.46 -12.22
C ALA A 155 -17.32 -6.20 -12.93
N GLY A 156 -16.06 -5.93 -12.57
CA GLY A 156 -14.88 -6.48 -13.25
C GLY A 156 -14.67 -5.92 -14.66
N TYR A 157 -15.46 -4.91 -15.08
CA TYR A 157 -15.49 -4.47 -16.47
C TYR A 157 -14.18 -3.81 -16.91
N TYR A 158 -13.64 -2.90 -16.11
CA TYR A 158 -12.44 -2.16 -16.49
C TYR A 158 -11.16 -2.91 -16.14
N GLU A 159 -11.12 -3.50 -14.95
CA GLU A 159 -9.99 -4.31 -14.50
C GLU A 159 -9.74 -5.49 -15.43
N GLN A 160 -10.75 -6.33 -15.64
CA GLN A 160 -10.59 -7.66 -16.24
C GLN A 160 -11.01 -7.67 -17.72
N TYR A 161 -12.24 -7.26 -18.02
CA TYR A 161 -12.78 -7.36 -19.38
C TYR A 161 -12.09 -6.40 -20.36
N ALA A 162 -12.02 -5.11 -20.02
CA ALA A 162 -11.30 -4.11 -20.82
C ALA A 162 -9.77 -4.24 -20.66
N GLY A 163 -9.31 -4.96 -19.63
CA GLY A 163 -7.90 -5.27 -19.41
C GLY A 163 -7.05 -4.07 -19.01
N TYR A 164 -7.62 -3.08 -18.31
CA TYR A 164 -6.85 -1.93 -17.82
C TYR A 164 -5.97 -2.30 -16.62
N GLY A 165 -6.26 -3.44 -15.98
CA GLY A 165 -5.50 -4.01 -14.89
C GLY A 165 -6.00 -3.60 -13.50
N PRO A 166 -5.37 -4.12 -12.43
CA PRO A 166 -5.89 -4.05 -11.05
C PRO A 166 -6.15 -2.64 -10.53
N ALA A 167 -5.41 -1.64 -11.02
CA ALA A 167 -5.60 -0.24 -10.62
C ALA A 167 -6.99 0.31 -11.01
N TYR A 168 -7.69 -0.34 -11.93
CA TYR A 168 -8.99 0.10 -12.47
C TYR A 168 -10.18 -0.75 -11.97
N GLY A 169 -9.96 -1.60 -10.97
CA GLY A 169 -11.04 -2.12 -10.13
C GLY A 169 -11.46 -1.09 -9.08
N ALA A 170 -12.68 -1.21 -8.57
CA ALA A 170 -13.22 -0.41 -7.48
C ALA A 170 -13.54 -1.30 -6.27
N PRO A 171 -12.53 -1.79 -5.53
CA PRO A 171 -12.80 -2.50 -4.27
C PRO A 171 -13.57 -1.58 -3.31
N GLY A 172 -14.47 -2.18 -2.53
CA GLY A 172 -15.29 -1.47 -1.56
C GLY A 172 -15.94 -2.44 -0.57
N VAL A 173 -16.91 -1.95 0.19
CA VAL A 173 -17.70 -2.78 1.10
C VAL A 173 -19.19 -2.55 0.91
N PHE A 174 -19.98 -3.61 0.96
CA PHE A 174 -21.42 -3.55 1.17
C PHE A 174 -21.73 -3.54 2.66
N VAL A 175 -22.66 -2.68 3.05
CA VAL A 175 -23.12 -2.53 4.43
C VAL A 175 -24.63 -2.70 4.45
N ILE A 176 -25.11 -3.67 5.24
CA ILE A 176 -26.54 -3.86 5.50
C ILE A 176 -26.91 -2.97 6.68
N ASN A 177 -27.84 -2.04 6.46
CA ASN A 177 -28.34 -1.12 7.48
C ASN A 177 -29.46 -1.77 8.31
N GLU A 178 -29.78 -1.17 9.46
CA GLU A 178 -30.82 -1.67 10.37
C GLU A 178 -32.20 -1.79 9.71
N ASP A 179 -32.50 -0.92 8.74
CA ASP A 179 -33.75 -0.92 7.98
C ASP A 179 -33.80 -1.95 6.83
N GLY A 180 -32.73 -2.73 6.65
CA GLY A 180 -32.59 -3.72 5.59
C GLY A 180 -32.17 -3.15 4.24
N THR A 181 -31.84 -1.86 4.14
CA THR A 181 -31.21 -1.30 2.93
C THR A 181 -29.72 -1.68 2.87
N ILE A 182 -29.17 -1.70 1.66
CA ILE A 182 -27.73 -1.91 1.43
C ILE A 182 -27.12 -0.60 0.95
N THR A 183 -26.01 -0.20 1.55
CA THR A 183 -25.15 0.90 1.09
C THR A 183 -23.76 0.38 0.74
N THR A 184 -22.98 1.19 0.03
CA THR A 184 -21.55 0.93 -0.17
C THR A 184 -20.70 1.95 0.56
N GLU A 185 -19.57 1.50 1.09
CA GLU A 185 -18.55 2.37 1.66
C GLU A 185 -17.18 2.04 1.04
N LEU A 186 -16.23 2.96 1.17
CA LEU A 186 -14.81 2.79 0.81
C LEU A 186 -14.53 2.46 -0.68
N GLY A 187 -15.51 2.62 -1.57
CA GLY A 187 -15.32 2.39 -3.00
C GLY A 187 -14.38 3.42 -3.62
N TYR A 188 -13.28 2.93 -4.22
CA TYR A 188 -12.26 3.79 -4.81
C TYR A 188 -11.52 3.14 -5.97
N VAL A 189 -11.35 3.88 -7.07
CA VAL A 189 -10.56 3.44 -8.23
C VAL A 189 -9.22 4.14 -8.22
N SER A 190 -8.15 3.41 -7.89
CA SER A 190 -6.80 3.98 -7.76
C SER A 190 -6.26 4.59 -9.06
N GLY A 191 -6.55 3.98 -10.22
CA GLY A 191 -6.09 4.43 -11.53
C GLY A 191 -6.72 5.75 -11.98
N TRP A 192 -7.94 6.04 -11.53
CA TRP A 192 -8.63 7.32 -11.78
C TRP A 192 -8.56 8.28 -10.61
N ARG A 193 -8.14 7.78 -9.45
CA ARG A 193 -8.06 8.50 -8.17
C ARG A 193 -9.41 9.06 -7.74
N GLU A 194 -10.46 8.27 -7.94
CA GLU A 194 -11.84 8.70 -7.84
C GLU A 194 -12.65 7.74 -6.95
N THR A 195 -13.59 8.31 -6.19
CA THR A 195 -14.50 7.52 -5.35
C THR A 195 -15.65 6.97 -6.19
N VAL A 196 -16.15 5.80 -5.77
CA VAL A 196 -17.26 5.10 -6.41
C VAL A 196 -18.22 4.61 -5.35
N GLU A 197 -19.51 4.80 -5.59
CA GLU A 197 -20.59 4.27 -4.75
C GLU A 197 -21.58 3.45 -5.59
N GLY A 198 -22.19 2.45 -4.97
CA GLY A 198 -23.36 1.77 -5.49
C GLY A 198 -24.62 2.39 -4.90
N VAL A 199 -25.53 2.86 -5.76
CA VAL A 199 -26.82 3.41 -5.34
C VAL A 199 -27.96 2.52 -5.81
N ASN A 200 -29.11 2.60 -5.13
CA ASN A 200 -30.30 1.79 -5.41
C ASN A 200 -30.00 0.28 -5.39
N ILE A 201 -29.20 -0.16 -4.41
CA ILE A 201 -28.78 -1.55 -4.30
C ILE A 201 -29.97 -2.41 -3.91
N THR A 202 -30.13 -3.51 -4.64
CA THR A 202 -31.18 -4.51 -4.42
C THR A 202 -30.56 -5.90 -4.44
N PHE A 203 -31.12 -6.80 -3.64
CA PHE A 203 -30.74 -8.21 -3.61
C PHE A 203 -31.98 -9.07 -3.89
N ASP A 204 -31.88 -9.93 -4.90
CA ASP A 204 -32.88 -10.93 -5.23
C ASP A 204 -32.41 -12.32 -4.77
N GLU A 205 -32.98 -12.78 -3.66
CA GLU A 205 -32.70 -14.10 -3.07
C GLU A 205 -33.01 -15.27 -4.00
N ALA A 206 -34.01 -15.15 -4.89
CA ALA A 206 -34.40 -16.25 -5.77
C ALA A 206 -33.35 -16.55 -6.83
N THR A 207 -32.59 -15.54 -7.22
CA THR A 207 -31.56 -15.62 -8.27
C THR A 207 -30.15 -15.39 -7.77
N ASN A 208 -29.96 -15.12 -6.47
CA ASN A 208 -28.70 -14.67 -5.86
C ASN A 208 -28.06 -13.52 -6.66
N THR A 209 -28.89 -12.57 -7.07
CA THR A 209 -28.47 -11.42 -7.87
C THR A 209 -28.45 -10.16 -7.02
N ILE A 210 -27.33 -9.46 -7.02
CA ILE A 210 -27.22 -8.08 -6.51
C ILE A 210 -27.24 -7.13 -7.70
N SER A 211 -28.10 -6.12 -7.67
CA SER A 211 -28.21 -5.11 -8.73
C SER A 211 -28.14 -3.71 -8.14
N TYR A 212 -27.38 -2.81 -8.77
CA TYR A 212 -27.22 -1.42 -8.34
C TYR A 212 -26.76 -0.54 -9.50
N THR A 213 -26.84 0.77 -9.35
CA THR A 213 -26.19 1.73 -10.25
C THR A 213 -24.89 2.17 -9.61
N GLN A 214 -23.75 1.91 -10.25
CA GLN A 214 -22.49 2.50 -9.78
C GLN A 214 -22.44 3.96 -10.20
N VAL A 215 -21.96 4.83 -9.32
CA VAL A 215 -21.82 6.28 -9.53
C VAL A 215 -20.44 6.68 -9.06
N MET A 216 -19.70 7.36 -9.94
CA MET A 216 -18.40 7.96 -9.60
C MET A 216 -18.57 9.42 -9.20
N GLU A 217 -17.60 9.98 -8.50
CA GLU A 217 -17.59 11.40 -8.07
C GLU A 217 -17.82 12.41 -9.21
N SER A 218 -17.32 12.10 -10.41
CA SER A 218 -17.50 12.88 -11.65
C SER A 218 -18.94 12.86 -12.19
N GLY A 219 -19.81 12.02 -11.62
CA GLY A 219 -21.19 11.79 -12.07
C GLY A 219 -21.33 10.72 -13.15
N PHE A 220 -20.22 10.08 -13.58
CA PHE A 220 -20.29 8.94 -14.48
C PHE A 220 -20.95 7.75 -13.79
N SER A 221 -21.97 7.17 -14.41
CA SER A 221 -22.75 6.08 -13.81
C SER A 221 -23.16 5.02 -14.82
N PHE A 222 -23.37 3.80 -14.34
CA PHE A 222 -23.96 2.71 -15.11
C PHE A 222 -24.53 1.63 -14.18
N ASP A 223 -25.48 0.86 -14.69
CA ASP A 223 -26.07 -0.24 -13.92
C ASP A 223 -25.16 -1.47 -13.92
N VAL A 224 -25.11 -2.12 -12.77
CA VAL A 224 -24.32 -3.32 -12.49
C VAL A 224 -25.25 -4.43 -12.03
N LYS A 225 -24.96 -5.63 -12.51
CA LYS A 225 -25.58 -6.86 -12.06
C LYS A 225 -24.49 -7.84 -11.66
N LEU A 226 -24.55 -8.35 -10.43
CA LEU A 226 -23.69 -9.41 -9.92
C LEU A 226 -24.54 -10.65 -9.68
N THR A 227 -24.24 -11.78 -10.32
CA THR A 227 -24.96 -13.04 -10.12
C THR A 227 -24.03 -14.09 -9.56
N LEU A 228 -24.37 -14.70 -8.42
CA LEU A 228 -23.53 -15.74 -7.81
C LEU A 228 -23.36 -16.94 -8.76
N GLN A 229 -22.13 -17.44 -8.91
CA GLN A 229 -21.80 -18.61 -9.74
C GLN A 229 -22.09 -19.95 -9.05
#